data_AF-Q7WVE2-F1
#
_entry.id   AF-Q7WVE2-F1
#
_cell.length_a   1.000
_cell.length_b   1.000
_cell.length_c   1.000
_cell.angle_alpha   90.00
_cell.angle_beta   90.00
_cell.angle_gamma   90.00
#
_symmetry.space_group_name_H-M   'P 1'
#
loop_
_entity.id
_entity.type
_entity.pdbx_description
1 polymer ?
#
loop_
_entity_poly.entity_id
_entity_poly.type
_entity_poly.pdbx_seq_one_letter_code
_entity_poly.pdbx_strand_id
1 'polypeptide(L)' 'MSLSPPGVRLFYDPRGHHAGAINELCWGLEEQGVPCQTITYDGGGDAAALGALAARSSPLRVGIGLSA' A
#
# COMPACT_ATOMS: atom_id res chain seq x y z
N MET A 1 15.63 1.06 19.66
CA MET A 1 14.48 1.32 18.77
C MET A 1 14.20 0.04 18.02
N SER A 2 13.01 -0.56 18.19
CA SER A 2 12.57 -1.69 17.36
C SER A 2 12.08 -1.10 16.04
N LEU A 3 12.73 -1.42 14.92
CA LEU A 3 12.19 -1.10 13.61
C LEU A 3 11.02 -2.06 13.36
N SER A 4 9.91 -1.56 12.85
CA SER A 4 8.81 -2.40 12.39
C SER A 4 9.34 -3.41 11.36
N PRO A 5 8.79 -4.64 11.32
CA PRO A 5 9.18 -5.63 10.33
C PRO A 5 9.09 -5.05 8.91
N PRO A 6 10.00 -5.42 7.99
CA PRO A 6 9.94 -4.95 6.62
C PRO A 6 8.61 -5.40 5.99
N GLY A 7 7.86 -4.46 5.43
CA GLY A 7 6.53 -4.69 4.87
C GLY A 7 6.34 -4.08 3.49
N VAL A 8 5.32 -4.58 2.78
CA VAL A 8 4.82 -3.98 1.53
C VAL A 8 4.18 -2.64 1.86
N ARG A 9 4.30 -1.68 0.95
CA ARG A 9 3.55 -0.42 1.04
C ARG A 9 2.40 -0.41 0.05
N LEU A 10 1.25 0.05 0.49
CA LEU A 10 0.06 0.25 -0.32
C LEU A 10 -0.26 1.75 -0.34
N PHE A 11 -0.14 2.37 -1.51
CA PHE A 11 -0.48 3.78 -1.72
C PHE A 11 -1.86 3.86 -2.37
N TYR A 12 -2.74 4.72 -1.86
CA TYR A 12 -4.09 4.86 -2.41
C TYR A 12 -4.61 6.30 -2.37
N ASP A 13 -5.40 6.68 -3.37
CA ASP A 13 -6.16 7.93 -3.35
C ASP A 13 -7.38 7.76 -2.41
N PRO A 14 -7.53 8.58 -1.36
CA PRO A 14 -8.64 8.46 -0.42
C PRO A 14 -10.01 8.79 -1.04
N ARG A 15 -10.06 9.40 -2.24
CA ARG A 15 -11.29 9.81 -2.90
C ARG A 15 -12.01 8.65 -3.62
N GLY A 16 -11.32 7.56 -3.94
CA GLY A 16 -11.88 6.44 -4.70
C GLY A 16 -12.01 5.11 -3.96
N HIS A 17 -11.49 5.01 -2.73
CA HIS A 17 -11.48 3.73 -2.00
C HIS A 17 -12.13 3.84 -0.63
N HIS A 18 -13.11 2.97 -0.38
CA HIS A 18 -13.67 2.79 0.95
C HIS A 18 -12.73 1.91 1.80
N ALA A 19 -12.74 2.14 3.12
CA ALA A 19 -11.89 1.40 4.07
C ALA A 19 -12.02 -0.13 3.94
N GLY A 20 -13.22 -0.64 3.61
CA GLY A 20 -13.43 -2.07 3.40
C GLY A 20 -12.55 -2.69 2.31
N ALA A 21 -12.41 -2.05 1.13
CA ALA A 21 -11.58 -2.59 0.05
C ALA A 21 -10.09 -2.60 0.41
N ILE A 22 -9.64 -1.59 1.15
CA ILE A 22 -8.27 -1.53 1.66
C ILE A 22 -8.02 -2.64 2.69
N ASN A 23 -8.99 -2.89 3.58
CA ASN A 23 -8.89 -3.94 4.58
C ASN A 23 -8.78 -5.34 3.94
N GLU A 24 -9.60 -5.64 2.92
CA GLU A 24 -9.53 -6.93 2.22
C GLU A 24 -8.14 -7.18 1.61
N LEU A 25 -7.52 -6.15 1.03
CA LEU A 25 -6.16 -6.25 0.51
C LEU A 25 -5.13 -6.48 1.61
N CYS A 26 -5.24 -5.78 2.74
CA CYS A 26 -4.37 -5.97 3.89
C CYS A 26 -4.52 -7.38 4.48
N TRP A 27 -5.75 -7.86 4.67
CA TRP A 27 -6.02 -9.21 5.16
C TRP A 27 -5.46 -10.28 4.24
N GLY A 28 -5.59 -10.10 2.91
CA GLY A 28 -4.97 -11.01 1.94
C GLY A 28 -3.45 -11.10 2.07
N LEU A 29 -2.76 -9.99 2.39
CA LEU A 29 -1.32 -9.99 2.64
C LEU A 29 -0.95 -10.59 4.00
N GLU A 30 -1.73 -10.26 5.03
CA GLU A 30 -1.57 -10.78 6.39
C GLU A 30 -1.73 -12.30 6.43
N GLU A 31 -2.68 -12.87 5.68
CA GLU A 31 -2.87 -14.32 5.53
C GLU A 31 -1.63 -15.02 4.95
N GLN A 32 -0.85 -14.32 4.12
CA GLN A 32 0.42 -14.83 3.58
C GLN A 32 1.63 -14.54 4.49
N GLY A 33 1.40 -13.95 5.67
CA GLY A 33 2.46 -13.55 6.59
C GLY A 33 3.26 -12.33 6.12
N VAL A 34 2.70 -11.51 5.22
CA VAL A 34 3.36 -10.32 4.67
C VAL A 34 2.82 -9.06 5.36
N PRO A 35 3.64 -8.33 6.15
CA PRO A 35 3.23 -7.07 6.74
C PRO A 35 2.90 -6.04 5.65
N CYS A 36 1.78 -5.33 5.81
CA CYS A 36 1.36 -4.25 4.91
C CYS A 36 1.27 -2.91 5.67
N GLN A 37 1.76 -1.84 5.06
CA GLN A 37 1.55 -0.48 5.52
C GLN A 37 0.78 0.31 4.46
N THR A 38 -0.39 0.80 4.84
CA THR A 38 -1.22 1.66 3.99
C THR A 38 -0.80 3.13 4.14
N ILE A 39 -0.74 3.83 3.02
CA ILE A 39 -0.35 5.24 2.94
C ILE A 39 -1.34 5.94 2.01
N THR A 40 -2.08 6.89 2.57
CA THR A 40 -2.94 7.77 1.78
C THR A 40 -2.09 8.71 0.93
N TYR A 41 -2.43 8.88 -0.34
CA TYR A 41 -1.72 9.75 -1.27
C TYR A 41 -2.69 10.66 -2.03
N ASP A 42 -2.62 11.96 -1.78
CA ASP A 42 -3.51 13.00 -2.34
C ASP A 42 -2.91 13.75 -3.54
N GLY A 43 -1.69 13.38 -3.96
CA GLY A 43 -1.00 13.97 -5.11
C GLY A 43 -1.56 13.56 -6.48
N GLY A 44 -2.57 12.68 -6.51
CA GLY A 44 -3.12 12.09 -7.73
C GLY A 44 -2.16 11.13 -8.44
N GLY A 45 -2.60 10.55 -9.56
CA GLY A 45 -1.82 9.62 -10.36
C GLY A 45 -2.57 8.32 -10.63
N ASP A 46 -2.16 7.63 -11.70
CA ASP A 46 -2.71 6.32 -12.01
C ASP A 46 -2.14 5.23 -11.07
N ALA A 47 -2.79 4.08 -11.07
CA ALA A 47 -2.41 2.94 -10.21
C ALA A 47 -0.94 2.51 -10.43
N ALA A 48 -0.41 2.64 -11.64
CA ALA A 48 0.97 2.26 -11.95
C ALA A 48 1.98 3.23 -11.33
N ALA A 49 1.74 4.54 -11.42
CA ALA A 49 2.57 5.57 -10.80
C ALA A 49 2.59 5.41 -9.27
N LEU A 50 1.42 5.17 -8.67
CA LEU A 50 1.28 4.92 -7.24
C LEU A 50 1.98 3.63 -6.81
N GLY A 51 1.83 2.54 -7.58
CA GLY A 51 2.47 1.26 -7.29
C GLY A 51 4.00 1.36 -7.37
N ALA A 52 4.52 2.09 -8.36
CA ALA A 52 5.94 2.34 -8.48
C ALA A 52 6.47 3.22 -7.32
N LEU A 53 5.71 4.21 -6.88
CA LEU A 53 6.05 5.04 -5.71
C LEU A 53 6.07 4.19 -4.43
N ALA A 54 5.05 3.37 -4.24
CA ALA A 54 4.95 2.44 -3.12
C ALA A 54 6.14 1.48 -3.09
N ALA A 55 6.49 0.88 -4.23
CA ALA A 55 7.59 -0.08 -4.35
C ALA A 55 8.94 0.55 -4.06
N ARG A 56 9.21 1.76 -4.59
CA ARG A 56 10.45 2.51 -4.30
C ARG A 56 10.62 2.82 -2.83
N SER A 57 9.51 3.01 -2.12
CA SER A 57 9.52 3.41 -0.72
C SER A 57 9.46 2.20 0.24
N SER A 58 9.01 1.04 -0.22
CA SER A 58 8.93 -0.19 0.59
C SER A 58 10.31 -0.83 0.81
N PRO A 59 10.61 -1.30 2.04
CA PRO A 59 11.79 -2.13 2.32
C PRO A 59 11.87 -3.41 1.48
N LEU A 60 10.73 -3.96 1.07
CA LEU A 60 10.64 -5.20 0.28
C LEU A 60 10.73 -4.95 -1.23
N ARG A 61 10.81 -3.69 -1.67
CA ARG A 61 10.77 -3.28 -3.09
C ARG A 61 9.49 -3.73 -3.83
N VAL A 62 8.46 -4.07 -3.08
CA VAL A 62 7.13 -4.42 -3.57
C VAL A 62 6.17 -3.33 -3.12
N GLY A 63 5.31 -2.87 -4.03
CA GLY A 63 4.34 -1.82 -3.75
C GLY A 63 3.05 -2.01 -4.52
N ILE A 64 1.96 -1.58 -3.89
CA ILE A 64 0.61 -1.62 -4.44
C ILE A 64 0.13 -0.18 -4.60
N GLY A 65 -0.44 0.15 -5.75
CA GLY A 65 -1.02 1.46 -6.03
C GLY A 65 -2.47 1.34 -6.40
N LEU A 66 -3.33 2.16 -5.77
CA LEU A 66 -4.76 2.23 -6.06
C LEU A 66 -5.13 3.67 -6.42
N SER A 67 -5.51 3.90 -7.67
CA SER A 67 -6.01 5.20 -8.14
C SER A 67 -7.50 5.36 -7.86
N ALA A 68 -7.97 6.60 -7.75
CA ALA A 68 -9.36 6.93 -7.50
C ALA A 68 -10.37 6.26 -8.45
#